data_AF-A0A7W7BQ95-F1
#
_entry.id   AF-A0A7W7BQ95-F1
#
_cell.length_a   1.000
_cell.length_b   1.000
_cell.length_c   1.000
_cell.angle_alpha   90.00
_cell.angle_beta   90.00
_cell.angle_gamma   90.00
#
_symmetry.space_group_name_H-M   'P 1'
#
loop_
_entity.id
_entity.type
_entity.pdbx_description
1 polymer ?
#
loop_
_entity_poly.entity_id
_entity_poly.type
_entity_poly.pdbx_seq_one_letter_code
_entity_poly.pdbx_strand_id
1 'polypeptide(L)'
;MAARPRSFLPDFMPDESAEEMSPAERGRIWTRWMCVGAIILSIGLIATVAAFAAGRRSLDVLGIEGTYAAVVAALVVMIAVTVLALTLRGALALLALVPAAACVVVGFITMLVAPNPLVEVKIANCRSPYVVGEGGGFGTIYRREGLVLEELERFHTDDWYAPFTTGEYAASADEHHVELRFFLRSPLEPLSLSEGPVTLLPLDGVVCE
;
A
#
# COMPACT_ATOMS: atom_id res chain seq x y z
N MET A 1 15.57 -58.32 -12.06
CA MET A 1 16.27 -57.59 -10.97
C MET A 1 15.84 -56.13 -11.04
N ALA A 2 14.99 -55.68 -10.13
CA ALA A 2 14.49 -54.32 -10.09
C ALA A 2 15.17 -53.55 -8.95
N ALA A 3 15.84 -52.44 -9.28
CA ALA A 3 16.54 -51.60 -8.33
C ALA A 3 15.55 -50.79 -7.48
N ARG A 4 15.65 -50.88 -6.15
CA ARG A 4 14.86 -50.05 -5.23
C ARG A 4 15.34 -48.59 -5.28
N PRO A 5 14.44 -47.60 -5.36
CA PRO A 5 14.80 -46.20 -5.30
C PRO A 5 15.31 -45.85 -3.90
N ARG A 6 16.50 -45.23 -3.82
CA ARG A 6 17.04 -44.65 -2.58
C ARG A 6 16.22 -43.40 -2.26
N SER A 7 15.42 -43.46 -1.21
CA SER A 7 14.74 -42.29 -0.64
C SER A 7 15.79 -41.33 -0.08
N PHE A 8 16.03 -40.23 -0.80
CA PHE A 8 16.84 -39.08 -0.38
C PHE A 8 16.00 -38.18 0.53
N LEU A 9 15.48 -38.73 1.63
CA LEU A 9 14.96 -37.90 2.71
C LEU A 9 16.13 -37.66 3.66
N PRO A 10 16.56 -36.40 3.89
CA PRO A 10 17.53 -36.11 4.93
C PRO A 10 16.93 -36.61 6.24
N ASP A 11 17.64 -37.54 6.87
CA ASP A 11 17.30 -38.14 8.14
C ASP A 11 17.39 -37.05 9.21
N PHE A 12 16.31 -36.28 9.39
CA PHE A 12 16.10 -35.38 10.52
C PHE A 12 15.77 -36.23 11.75
N MET A 13 16.68 -37.14 12.12
CA MET A 13 16.71 -37.67 13.48
C MET A 13 17.06 -36.48 14.37
N PRO A 14 16.16 -36.04 15.28
CA PRO A 14 16.55 -35.10 16.33
C PRO A 14 17.64 -35.78 17.14
N ASP A 15 18.85 -35.26 17.05
CA ASP A 15 20.00 -35.73 17.80
C ASP A 15 19.64 -35.76 19.30
N GLU A 16 19.70 -36.93 19.94
CA GLU A 16 19.41 -37.10 21.38
C GLU A 16 20.33 -36.24 22.26
N SER A 17 21.40 -35.68 21.69
CA SER A 17 22.24 -34.64 22.30
C SER A 17 21.48 -33.36 22.69
N ALA A 18 20.24 -33.17 22.21
CA ALA A 18 19.40 -32.03 22.58
C ALA A 18 18.83 -32.10 24.02
N GLU A 19 18.79 -33.28 24.66
CA GLU A 19 18.25 -33.42 26.02
C GLU A 19 19.18 -32.90 27.12
N GLU A 20 20.50 -32.91 26.93
CA GLU A 20 21.46 -32.33 27.89
C GLU A 20 21.74 -30.84 27.67
N MET A 21 21.05 -30.21 26.72
CA MET A 21 21.28 -28.79 26.48
C MET A 21 20.69 -27.96 27.61
N SER A 22 21.59 -27.25 28.32
CA SER A 22 21.25 -26.41 29.46
C SER A 22 20.14 -25.41 29.11
N PRO A 23 19.23 -25.07 30.03
CA PRO A 23 18.17 -24.09 29.77
C PRO A 23 18.70 -22.75 29.24
N ALA A 24 19.93 -22.37 29.63
CA ALA A 24 20.61 -21.16 29.17
C ALA A 24 21.07 -21.23 27.70
N GLU A 25 21.52 -22.39 27.21
CA GLU A 25 21.87 -22.57 25.80
C GLU A 25 20.65 -22.66 24.91
N ARG A 26 19.61 -23.37 25.37
CA ARG A 26 18.33 -23.46 24.67
C ARG A 26 17.71 -22.07 24.46
N GLY A 27 17.81 -21.20 25.47
CA GLY A 27 17.44 -19.80 25.38
C GLY A 27 18.23 -19.03 24.33
N ARG A 28 19.55 -19.14 24.30
CA ARG A 28 20.41 -18.44 23.33
C ARG A 28 20.14 -18.85 21.88
N ILE A 29 19.90 -20.13 21.63
CA ILE A 29 19.57 -20.63 20.28
C ILE A 29 18.23 -20.06 19.82
N TRP A 30 17.21 -20.08 20.69
CA TRP A 30 15.90 -19.49 20.39
C TRP A 30 15.98 -17.99 20.10
N THR A 31 16.73 -17.22 20.91
CA THR A 31 16.93 -15.79 20.66
C THR A 31 17.57 -15.53 19.30
N ARG A 32 18.57 -16.34 18.90
CA ARG A 32 19.22 -16.21 17.59
C ARG A 32 18.25 -16.43 16.43
N TRP A 33 17.44 -17.49 16.49
CA TRP A 33 16.45 -17.76 15.44
C TRP A 33 15.38 -16.68 15.36
N MET A 34 14.93 -16.14 16.50
CA MET A 34 14.01 -15.00 16.51
C MET A 34 14.62 -13.75 15.88
N CYS A 35 15.89 -13.44 16.17
CA CYS A 35 16.59 -12.31 15.54
C CYS A 35 16.71 -12.48 14.03
N VAL A 36 17.06 -13.68 13.55
CA VAL A 36 17.15 -13.96 12.10
C VAL A 36 15.79 -13.80 11.44
N GLY A 37 14.72 -14.35 12.04
CA GLY A 37 13.36 -14.20 11.54
C GLY A 37 12.93 -12.72 11.44
N ALA A 38 13.22 -11.93 12.48
CA ALA A 38 12.91 -10.50 12.49
C ALA A 38 13.68 -9.73 11.40
N ILE A 39 14.96 -10.04 11.16
CA ILE A 39 15.77 -9.41 10.12
C ILE A 39 15.21 -9.74 8.73
N ILE A 40 14.91 -11.00 8.44
CA ILE A 40 14.34 -11.43 7.15
C ILE A 40 13.02 -10.71 6.89
N LEU A 41 12.15 -10.65 7.89
CA LEU A 41 10.85 -10.00 7.79
C LEU A 41 10.99 -8.48 7.58
N SER A 42 11.96 -7.84 8.23
CA SER A 42 12.29 -6.43 8.05
C SER A 42 12.81 -6.12 6.65
N ILE A 43 13.71 -6.96 6.11
CA ILE A 43 14.25 -6.79 4.75
C ILE A 43 13.13 -6.96 3.70
N GLY A 44 12.27 -7.98 3.86
CA GLY A 44 11.12 -8.18 2.98
C GLY A 44 10.18 -6.99 2.99
N LEU A 45 9.92 -6.40 4.16
CA LEU A 45 9.10 -5.20 4.29
C LEU A 45 9.76 -3.98 3.62
N ILE A 46 11.05 -3.73 3.86
CA ILE A 46 11.79 -2.61 3.25
C ILE A 46 11.81 -2.74 1.73
N ALA A 47 12.09 -3.94 1.19
CA ALA A 47 12.08 -4.18 -0.24
C ALA A 47 10.68 -3.93 -0.84
N THR A 48 9.62 -4.33 -0.14
CA THR A 48 8.24 -4.05 -0.55
C THR A 48 7.99 -2.54 -0.58
N VAL A 49 8.27 -1.81 0.51
CA VAL A 49 8.08 -0.36 0.59
C VAL A 49 8.91 0.39 -0.47
N ALA A 50 10.16 -0.02 -0.70
CA ALA A 50 11.03 0.59 -1.71
C ALA A 50 10.50 0.35 -3.14
N ALA A 51 9.98 -0.84 -3.43
CA ALA A 51 9.36 -1.13 -4.73
C ALA A 51 8.11 -0.27 -4.97
N PHE A 52 7.33 0.02 -3.92
CA PHE A 52 6.20 0.96 -3.98
C PHE A 52 6.61 2.41 -4.14
N ALA A 53 7.64 2.85 -3.41
CA ALA A 53 8.15 4.22 -3.51
C ALA A 53 8.81 4.49 -4.88
N ALA A 54 9.29 3.45 -5.57
CA ALA A 54 10.05 3.57 -6.81
C ALA A 54 9.21 3.76 -8.09
N GLY A 55 7.88 3.64 -8.09
CA GLY A 55 7.15 4.07 -9.29
C GLY A 55 5.65 3.78 -9.39
N ARG A 56 4.90 4.86 -9.66
CA ARG A 56 3.64 5.01 -10.44
C ARG A 56 2.51 3.97 -10.30
N ARG A 57 2.61 3.03 -9.36
CA ARG A 57 1.67 1.95 -9.15
C ARG A 57 1.30 1.89 -7.67
N SER A 58 0.04 2.20 -7.37
CA SER A 58 -0.54 1.99 -6.05
C SER A 58 -1.31 0.65 -6.03
N LEU A 59 -1.25 -0.08 -4.91
CA LEU A 59 -2.06 -1.27 -4.69
C LEU A 59 -3.32 -0.86 -3.94
N ASP A 60 -4.49 -1.17 -4.49
CA ASP A 60 -5.79 -1.05 -3.86
C ASP A 60 -6.15 -2.42 -3.30
N VAL A 61 -5.97 -2.64 -1.99
CA VAL A 61 -6.33 -3.91 -1.34
C VAL A 61 -7.66 -3.72 -0.63
N LEU A 62 -8.73 -4.33 -1.13
CA LEU A 62 -10.07 -4.31 -0.53
C LEU A 62 -10.73 -2.92 -0.41
N GLY A 63 -10.43 -1.98 -1.32
CA GLY A 63 -10.95 -0.61 -1.23
C GLY A 63 -10.26 0.22 -0.15
N ILE A 64 -9.17 -0.31 0.41
CA ILE A 64 -8.29 0.35 1.35
C ILE A 64 -6.96 0.55 0.62
N GLU A 65 -6.63 1.80 0.32
CA GLU A 65 -5.40 2.18 -0.38
C GLU A 65 -4.17 1.51 0.27
N GLY A 66 -3.17 1.14 -0.53
CA GLY A 66 -1.96 0.42 -0.12
C GLY A 66 -1.17 1.10 1.01
N THR A 67 -1.46 2.36 1.30
CA THR A 67 -0.93 3.13 2.43
C THR A 67 -1.53 2.68 3.76
N TYR A 68 -2.79 2.27 3.81
CA TYR A 68 -3.35 1.63 5.00
C TYR A 68 -2.80 0.21 5.20
N ALA A 69 -2.51 -0.51 4.13
CA ALA A 69 -1.78 -1.78 4.24
C ALA A 69 -0.36 -1.54 4.80
N ALA A 70 0.31 -0.45 4.40
CA ALA A 70 1.58 -0.03 4.99
C ALA A 70 1.45 0.40 6.47
N VAL A 71 0.38 1.11 6.85
CA VAL A 71 0.08 1.49 8.24
C VAL A 71 -0.24 0.26 9.09
N VAL A 72 -1.04 -0.67 8.59
CA VAL A 72 -1.36 -1.94 9.26
C VAL A 72 -0.11 -2.80 9.39
N ALA A 73 0.72 -2.90 8.34
CA ALA A 73 2.01 -3.58 8.41
C ALA A 73 2.94 -2.91 9.43
N ALA A 74 3.02 -1.58 9.46
CA ALA A 74 3.81 -0.83 10.44
C ALA A 74 3.30 -1.06 11.87
N LEU A 75 1.98 -1.11 12.08
CA LEU A 75 1.36 -1.44 13.37
C LEU A 75 1.69 -2.87 13.81
N VAL A 76 1.57 -3.85 12.91
CA VAL A 76 1.91 -5.26 13.20
C VAL A 76 3.39 -5.38 13.57
N VAL A 77 4.29 -4.70 12.85
CA VAL A 77 5.72 -4.67 13.18
C VAL A 77 5.96 -3.97 14.51
N MET A 78 5.31 -2.84 14.77
CA MET A 78 5.44 -2.13 16.04
C MET A 78 4.99 -2.99 17.23
N ILE A 79 3.87 -3.72 17.09
CA ILE A 79 3.38 -4.66 18.10
C ILE A 79 4.38 -5.81 18.29
N ALA A 80 4.85 -6.42 17.21
CA ALA A 80 5.82 -7.52 17.28
C ALA A 80 7.13 -7.09 17.95
N VAL A 81 7.65 -5.91 17.61
CA VAL A 81 8.85 -5.34 18.21
C VAL A 81 8.63 -4.97 19.69
N THR A 82 7.46 -4.45 20.05
CA THR A 82 7.12 -4.12 21.45
C THR A 82 7.05 -5.39 22.31
N VAL A 83 6.40 -6.44 21.81
CA VAL A 83 6.35 -7.75 22.48
C VAL A 83 7.77 -8.34 22.63
N LEU A 84 8.62 -8.21 21.60
CA LEU A 84 10.02 -8.64 21.66
C LEU A 84 10.83 -7.83 22.69
N ALA A 85 10.63 -6.51 22.77
CA ALA A 85 11.28 -5.65 23.75
C ALA A 85 10.87 -5.99 25.19
N LEU A 86 9.60 -6.32 25.43
CA LEU A 86 9.08 -6.71 26.74
C LEU A 86 9.59 -8.07 27.22
N THR A 87 9.93 -8.96 26.28
CA THR A 87 10.48 -10.30 26.60
C THR A 87 11.99 -10.27 26.85
N LEU A 88 12.70 -9.23 26.38
CA LEU A 88 14.13 -9.04 26.60
C LEU A 88 14.39 -8.17 27.86
N ARG A 89 15.30 -8.59 28.74
CA ARG A 89 15.72 -7.81 29.93
C ARG A 89 17.04 -7.08 29.68
N GLY A 90 17.17 -5.84 30.19
CA GLY A 90 18.42 -5.07 30.21
C GLY A 90 18.72 -4.28 28.93
N ALA A 91 20.00 -4.08 28.60
CA ALA A 91 20.44 -3.25 27.46
C ALA A 91 19.89 -3.71 26.09
N LEU A 92 19.48 -4.98 25.99
CA LEU A 92 18.81 -5.53 24.80
C LEU A 92 17.40 -4.97 24.58
N ALA A 93 16.70 -4.52 25.64
CA ALA A 93 15.40 -3.86 25.50
C ALA A 93 15.53 -2.47 24.85
N LEU A 94 16.63 -1.76 25.12
CA LEU A 94 16.94 -0.47 24.48
C LEU A 94 17.24 -0.62 22.99
N LEU A 95 17.89 -1.71 22.58
CA LEU A 95 18.12 -2.01 21.16
C LEU A 95 16.82 -2.34 20.42
N ALA A 96 15.83 -2.94 21.09
CA ALA A 96 14.51 -3.22 20.53
C ALA A 96 13.61 -1.96 20.40
N LEU A 97 13.89 -0.90 21.17
CA LEU A 97 13.14 0.37 21.08
C LEU A 97 13.41 1.15 19.79
N VAL A 98 14.60 1.02 19.21
CA VAL A 98 14.97 1.73 17.97
C VAL A 98 14.07 1.35 16.78
N PRO A 99 13.83 0.06 16.45
CA PRO A 99 12.91 -0.30 15.38
C PRO A 99 11.44 0.04 15.71
N ALA A 100 11.03 0.03 16.98
CA ALA A 100 9.69 0.48 17.36
C ALA A 100 9.50 1.98 17.08
N ALA A 101 10.48 2.80 17.47
CA ALA A 101 10.48 4.23 17.17
C ALA A 101 10.50 4.49 15.65
N ALA A 102 11.28 3.73 14.89
CA ALA A 102 11.28 3.80 13.42
C ALA A 102 9.90 3.48 12.83
N CYS A 103 9.20 2.45 13.34
CA CYS A 103 7.85 2.12 12.89
C CYS A 103 6.83 3.22 13.22
N VAL A 104 6.94 3.85 14.39
CA VAL A 104 6.10 5.00 14.76
C VAL A 104 6.36 6.18 13.82
N VAL A 105 7.63 6.48 13.52
CA VAL A 105 7.99 7.57 12.59
C VAL A 105 7.47 7.25 11.17
N VAL A 106 7.64 6.02 10.69
CA VAL A 106 7.12 5.59 9.39
C VAL A 106 5.59 5.67 9.36
N GLY A 107 4.92 5.22 10.42
CA GLY A 107 3.46 5.32 10.59
C GLY A 107 2.97 6.76 10.59
N PHE A 108 3.70 7.65 11.27
CA PHE A 108 3.38 9.08 11.30
C PHE A 108 3.60 9.74 9.93
N ILE A 109 4.69 9.42 9.24
CA ILE A 109 4.96 9.89 7.87
C ILE A 109 3.89 9.38 6.91
N THR A 110 3.50 8.10 7.00
CA THR A 110 2.42 7.56 6.15
C THR A 110 1.07 8.18 6.46
N MET A 111 0.79 8.54 7.72
CA MET A 111 -0.44 9.24 8.09
C MET A 111 -0.45 10.71 7.60
N LEU A 112 0.70 11.38 7.60
CA LEU A 112 0.88 12.71 7.01
C LEU A 112 0.83 12.68 5.48
N VAL A 113 1.14 11.54 4.87
CA VAL A 113 1.06 11.27 3.43
C VAL A 113 -0.15 10.38 3.12
N ALA A 114 -1.18 10.39 3.97
CA ALA A 114 -2.41 9.64 3.73
C ALA A 114 -2.92 10.00 2.34
N PRO A 115 -3.14 9.03 1.44
CA PRO A 115 -3.52 9.36 0.10
C PRO A 115 -4.87 10.03 0.12
N ASN A 116 -5.00 10.90 -0.85
CA ASN A 116 -6.23 11.57 -1.16
C ASN A 116 -7.33 10.53 -1.44
N PRO A 117 -8.55 10.70 -0.90
CA PRO A 117 -9.62 9.74 -1.09
C PRO A 117 -9.85 9.47 -2.57
N LEU A 118 -9.76 8.19 -2.97
CA LEU A 118 -10.07 7.77 -4.33
C LEU A 118 -11.58 7.79 -4.56
N VAL A 119 -11.99 8.54 -5.58
CA VAL A 119 -13.38 8.67 -6.03
C VAL A 119 -13.54 7.94 -7.35
N GLU A 120 -14.53 7.04 -7.42
CA GLU A 120 -14.85 6.38 -8.69
C GLU A 120 -15.48 7.36 -9.67
N VAL A 121 -14.96 7.39 -10.89
CA VAL A 121 -15.51 8.18 -11.99
C VAL A 121 -16.78 7.50 -12.50
N LYS A 122 -17.91 8.16 -12.32
CA LYS A 122 -19.22 7.70 -12.77
C LYS A 122 -19.51 8.28 -14.15
N ILE A 123 -19.70 7.38 -15.12
CA ILE A 123 -20.08 7.74 -16.49
C ILE A 123 -21.51 7.22 -16.67
N ALA A 124 -22.53 8.09 -16.59
CA ALA A 124 -23.95 7.76 -16.82
C ALA A 124 -24.34 6.30 -16.42
N ASN A 125 -24.80 5.49 -17.37
CA ASN A 125 -25.21 4.08 -17.19
C ASN A 125 -24.05 3.08 -17.40
N CYS A 126 -22.80 3.54 -17.25
CA CYS A 126 -21.61 2.77 -17.50
C CYS A 126 -20.76 2.64 -16.24
N ARG A 127 -20.20 1.45 -16.04
CA ARG A 127 -19.14 1.20 -15.08
C ARG A 127 -17.82 1.63 -15.71
N SER A 128 -17.08 2.51 -15.03
CA SER A 128 -15.75 2.95 -15.48
C SER A 128 -14.64 2.33 -14.63
N PRO A 129 -13.46 2.05 -15.21
CA PRO A 129 -12.29 1.61 -14.46
C PRO A 129 -11.51 2.79 -13.88
N TYR A 130 -11.98 4.02 -14.02
CA TYR A 130 -11.25 5.22 -13.64
C TYR A 130 -11.58 5.66 -12.22
N VAL A 131 -10.55 6.01 -11.47
CA VAL A 131 -10.66 6.60 -10.14
C VAL A 131 -9.80 7.85 -10.05
N VAL A 132 -10.23 8.83 -9.26
CA VAL A 132 -9.49 10.09 -9.07
C VAL A 132 -9.16 10.25 -7.60
N GLY A 133 -7.88 10.49 -7.29
CA GLY A 133 -7.44 10.90 -5.96
C GLY A 133 -7.17 12.39 -5.93
N GLU A 134 -7.85 13.14 -5.05
CA GLU A 134 -7.73 14.60 -4.93
C GLU A 134 -7.32 15.12 -3.55
N GLY A 135 -6.37 16.06 -3.53
CA GLY A 135 -5.93 16.75 -2.31
C GLY A 135 -4.48 17.22 -2.39
N GLY A 136 -4.07 18.08 -1.46
CA GLY A 136 -2.76 18.71 -1.53
C GLY A 136 -2.62 19.76 -2.65
N GLY A 137 -3.72 20.20 -3.27
CA GLY A 137 -3.70 21.08 -4.45
C GLY A 137 -3.47 20.33 -5.77
N PHE A 138 -3.51 19.00 -5.77
CA PHE A 138 -3.38 18.18 -6.97
C PHE A 138 -4.48 17.14 -7.03
N GLY A 139 -4.87 16.79 -8.25
CA GLY A 139 -5.65 15.59 -8.54
C GLY A 139 -4.87 14.64 -9.43
N THR A 140 -5.08 13.34 -9.24
CA THR A 140 -4.44 12.31 -10.06
C THR A 140 -5.50 11.30 -10.49
N ILE A 141 -5.57 11.04 -11.80
CA ILE A 141 -6.48 10.09 -12.42
C ILE A 141 -5.73 8.78 -12.59
N TYR A 142 -6.36 7.70 -12.11
CA TYR A 142 -5.84 6.36 -12.19
C TYR A 142 -6.76 5.46 -12.99
N ARG A 143 -6.18 4.49 -13.72
CA ARG A 143 -6.87 3.31 -14.22
C ARG A 143 -6.74 2.18 -13.21
N ARG A 144 -7.86 1.59 -12.80
CA ARG A 144 -7.90 0.43 -11.91
C ARG A 144 -7.91 -0.87 -12.72
N GLU A 145 -6.86 -1.66 -12.55
CA GLU A 145 -6.72 -3.02 -13.07
C GLU A 145 -6.64 -4.02 -11.91
N GLY A 146 -7.81 -4.50 -11.47
CA GLY A 146 -7.91 -5.33 -10.27
C GLY A 146 -7.49 -4.55 -9.02
N LEU A 147 -6.39 -4.97 -8.40
CA LEU A 147 -5.80 -4.30 -7.23
C LEU A 147 -4.72 -3.29 -7.60
N VAL A 148 -4.40 -3.09 -8.88
CA VAL A 148 -3.34 -2.17 -9.31
C VAL A 148 -3.96 -0.90 -9.86
N LEU A 149 -3.44 0.25 -9.45
CA LEU A 149 -3.78 1.56 -9.97
C LEU A 149 -2.63 2.07 -10.83
N GLU A 150 -2.90 2.34 -12.10
CA GLU A 150 -1.97 2.97 -13.02
C GLU A 150 -2.27 4.46 -13.13
N GLU A 151 -1.31 5.30 -12.79
CA GLU A 151 -1.42 6.75 -12.99
C GLU A 151 -1.47 7.09 -14.48
N LEU A 152 -2.58 7.70 -14.92
CA LEU A 152 -2.77 8.16 -16.30
C LEU A 152 -2.39 9.63 -16.45
N GLU A 153 -2.92 10.46 -15.56
CA GLU A 153 -2.77 11.91 -15.65
C GLU A 153 -2.81 12.53 -14.26
N ARG A 154 -2.04 13.61 -14.09
CA ARG A 154 -2.02 14.43 -12.88
C ARG A 154 -2.31 15.87 -13.27
N PHE A 155 -3.22 16.50 -12.55
CA PHE A 155 -3.63 17.88 -12.75
C PHE A 155 -3.48 18.69 -11.46
N HIS A 156 -3.34 20.01 -11.62
CA HIS A 156 -3.30 20.96 -10.51
C HIS A 156 -4.72 21.45 -10.22
N THR A 157 -5.05 21.61 -8.94
CA THR A 157 -6.30 22.24 -8.49
C THR A 157 -5.93 23.44 -7.64
N ASP A 158 -6.42 24.61 -8.02
CA ASP A 158 -6.20 25.80 -7.20
C ASP A 158 -6.98 25.70 -5.88
N ASP A 159 -6.45 26.31 -4.82
CA ASP A 159 -7.12 26.50 -3.53
C ASP A 159 -7.63 25.24 -2.82
N TRP A 160 -6.96 24.09 -3.01
CA TRP A 160 -7.34 22.82 -2.39
C TRP A 160 -8.74 22.33 -2.78
N TYR A 161 -9.26 22.85 -3.89
CA TYR A 161 -10.57 22.51 -4.38
C TYR A 161 -10.58 21.08 -4.95
N ALA A 162 -11.57 20.28 -4.55
CA ALA A 162 -11.67 18.84 -4.84
C ALA A 162 -12.98 18.52 -5.59
N PRO A 163 -13.07 18.85 -6.89
CA PRO A 163 -14.29 18.66 -7.70
C PRO A 163 -14.79 17.21 -7.73
N PHE A 164 -13.91 16.22 -7.81
CA PHE A 164 -14.34 14.82 -7.90
C PHE A 164 -14.96 14.34 -6.59
N THR A 165 -14.36 14.68 -5.46
CA THR A 165 -14.82 14.36 -4.10
C THR A 165 -16.15 15.01 -3.77
N THR A 166 -16.37 16.22 -4.29
CA THR A 166 -17.64 16.96 -4.11
C THR A 166 -18.71 16.60 -5.13
N GLY A 167 -18.38 15.78 -6.13
CA GLY A 167 -19.29 15.43 -7.23
C GLY A 167 -19.51 16.57 -8.22
N GLU A 168 -18.70 17.63 -8.15
CA GLU A 168 -18.66 18.73 -9.10
C GLU A 168 -17.76 18.32 -10.28
N TYR A 169 -18.17 17.30 -11.04
CA TYR A 169 -17.57 16.89 -12.31
C TYR A 169 -18.61 16.29 -13.26
N ALA A 170 -18.27 16.19 -14.54
CA ALA A 170 -19.04 15.49 -15.55
C ALA A 170 -18.13 14.52 -16.32
N ALA A 171 -18.64 13.33 -16.61
CA ALA A 171 -17.95 12.35 -17.42
C ALA A 171 -18.88 11.83 -18.52
N SER A 172 -18.39 11.80 -19.75
CA SER A 172 -19.08 11.24 -20.90
C SER A 172 -18.13 10.33 -21.68
N ALA A 173 -18.66 9.26 -22.26
CA ALA A 173 -17.91 8.38 -23.14
C ALA A 173 -18.38 8.56 -24.58
N ASP A 174 -17.45 8.65 -25.51
CA ASP A 174 -17.69 8.53 -26.95
C ASP A 174 -17.18 7.18 -27.47
N GLU A 175 -17.06 7.02 -28.80
CA GLU A 175 -16.60 5.77 -29.42
C GLU A 175 -15.13 5.42 -29.13
N HIS A 176 -14.32 6.39 -28.66
CA HIS A 176 -12.86 6.24 -28.56
C HIS A 176 -12.31 6.63 -27.19
N HIS A 177 -12.96 7.54 -26.47
CA HIS A 177 -12.44 8.13 -25.24
C HIS A 177 -13.53 8.37 -24.21
N VAL A 178 -13.10 8.45 -22.94
CA VAL A 178 -13.87 9.06 -21.87
C VAL A 178 -13.40 10.50 -21.72
N GLU A 179 -14.33 11.42 -21.92
CA GLU A 179 -14.14 12.83 -21.65
C GLU A 179 -14.50 13.12 -20.18
N LEU A 180 -13.51 13.53 -19.41
CA LEU A 180 -13.67 13.93 -18.02
C LEU A 180 -13.51 15.45 -17.92
N ARG A 181 -14.55 16.12 -17.40
CA ARG A 181 -14.57 17.56 -17.16
C ARG A 181 -14.85 17.84 -15.70
N PHE A 182 -14.13 18.78 -15.12
CA PHE A 182 -14.40 19.25 -13.75
C PHE A 182 -14.61 20.76 -13.72
N PHE A 183 -15.41 21.21 -12.75
CA PHE A 183 -15.81 22.61 -12.64
C PHE A 183 -14.76 23.37 -11.86
N LEU A 184 -14.17 24.41 -12.41
CA LEU A 184 -13.36 25.34 -11.62
C LEU A 184 -14.31 26.33 -10.95
N ARG A 185 -14.35 26.31 -9.61
CA ARG A 185 -15.19 27.23 -8.84
C ARG A 185 -14.47 28.56 -8.69
N SER A 186 -14.60 29.44 -9.68
CA SER A 186 -14.16 30.83 -9.53
C SER A 186 -15.17 31.57 -8.65
N PRO A 187 -14.75 32.25 -7.56
CA PRO A 187 -15.66 33.09 -6.77
C PRO A 187 -16.16 34.31 -7.55
N LEU A 188 -15.57 34.60 -8.71
CA LEU A 188 -15.85 35.79 -9.53
C LEU A 188 -16.70 35.49 -10.79
N GLU A 189 -16.83 34.23 -11.19
CA GLU A 189 -17.53 33.84 -12.42
C GLU A 189 -18.59 32.77 -12.16
N PRO A 190 -19.78 32.87 -12.80
CA PRO A 190 -20.79 31.83 -12.70
C PRO A 190 -20.25 30.50 -13.27
N LEU A 191 -20.60 29.39 -12.62
CA LEU A 191 -20.24 28.02 -13.02
C LEU A 191 -20.51 27.80 -14.52
N SER A 192 -19.44 27.74 -15.32
CA SER A 192 -19.51 27.48 -16.76
C SER A 192 -19.04 26.04 -17.05
N LEU A 193 -19.94 25.23 -17.61
CA LEU A 193 -19.69 23.84 -18.02
C LEU A 193 -18.83 23.71 -19.29
N SER A 194 -18.65 24.80 -20.04
CA SER A 194 -17.98 24.78 -21.34
C SER A 194 -16.48 25.04 -21.31
N GLU A 195 -15.95 25.52 -20.18
CA GLU A 195 -14.57 26.07 -20.10
C GLU A 195 -13.66 25.34 -19.11
N GLY A 196 -14.15 24.28 -18.48
CA GLY A 196 -13.34 23.45 -17.58
C GLY A 196 -12.22 22.70 -18.34
N PRO A 197 -11.09 22.41 -17.68
CA PRO A 197 -10.07 21.53 -18.22
C PRO A 197 -10.69 20.17 -18.60
N VAL A 198 -10.36 19.71 -19.80
CA VAL A 198 -10.83 18.46 -20.37
C VAL A 198 -9.69 17.46 -20.38
N THR A 199 -9.89 16.32 -19.73
CA THR A 199 -8.99 15.19 -19.81
C THR A 199 -9.64 14.10 -20.65
N LEU A 200 -8.91 13.58 -21.64
CA LEU A 200 -9.33 12.47 -22.49
C LEU A 200 -8.66 11.19 -22.01
N LEU A 201 -9.46 10.24 -21.52
CA LEU A 201 -9.00 8.94 -21.06
C LEU A 201 -9.35 7.88 -22.12
N PRO A 202 -8.61 6.76 -22.19
CA PRO A 202 -8.97 5.65 -23.07
C PRO A 202 -10.40 5.13 -22.80
N LEU A 203 -11.04 4.48 -23.77
CA LEU A 203 -12.33 3.82 -23.51
C LEU A 203 -12.17 2.42 -22.89
N ASP A 204 -10.95 1.88 -22.86
CA ASP A 204 -10.65 0.52 -22.44
C ASP A 204 -11.22 0.19 -21.05
N GLY A 205 -12.08 -0.82 -20.98
CA GLY A 205 -12.66 -1.32 -19.74
C GLY A 205 -13.93 -0.62 -19.26
N VAL A 206 -14.46 0.37 -20.00
CA VAL A 206 -15.79 0.94 -19.74
C VAL A 206 -16.87 -0.02 -20.24
N VAL A 207 -17.85 -0.33 -19.39
CA VAL A 207 -18.95 -1.26 -19.71
C VAL A 207 -20.28 -0.57 -19.41
N CYS A 208 -21.12 -0.40 -20.42
CA CYS A 208 -22.45 0.21 -20.31
C CYS A 208 -23.54 -0.86 -20.28
N GLU A 209 -24.51 -0.71 -19.39
CA GLU A 209 -25.71 -1.57 -19.27
C GLU A 209 -26.89 -1.02 -20.07
#